data_AF-A0A9W8LXZ4-F1
#
_entry.id   AF-A0A9W8LXZ4-F1
#
_cell.length_a   1.000
_cell.length_b   1.000
_cell.length_c   1.000
_cell.angle_alpha   90.00
_cell.angle_beta   90.00
_cell.angle_gamma   90.00
#
_symmetry.space_group_name_H-M   'P 1'
#
loop_
_entity.id
_entity.type
_entity.pdbx_description
1 polymer ?
#
loop_
_entity_poly.entity_id
_entity_poly.type
_entity_poly.pdbx_seq_one_letter_code
_entity_poly.pdbx_strand_id
1 'polypeptide(L)'
;MAVRKRLKREKDAGNSSSETADASSQVSSHEELLTGRTPDGKAFAVPKTRDMLQSLFNPTTPKTTFDMITLATLITHLIVALVLPLATKRAVLMAAFAFWRLCYNGGLGWILNWQSNRHGLVALFKRNGWLDPSRGDKIYTWLRSELEAKMGPGYSFESVPIEFNVWLLYRQLVDLILLNDFTAYFFLCSCYLGSANDAEPWHAFLRIAGGLTLLAFNLWVKVDAHRVVKDYAWYWGDFFFLVEQSLTFDGVFEMAPHPMYSIGYAGYYGGSLITGSYTIFYASLAAHMLQFLFLSFVENPHIEKTYERPPLAIQVIQKSRNRRMSAALSDISDGNKDPSTTMVDICKVSIRERPTSLWHPELIVFKNFDLFRASDVLILLLLVYSVGVPLCFRWAFGNSQMVFAYSVAQCVIWILFRTLVLGFLLRKQSTSQLITRWYIKHGGDGEEAFSSWRAVYNTTTIMTYGSFGLIALVTYHWGNADFGNLVLFHTLGLLLIAFHVWSSRSVYETLGDFGWFYGDFFAQDSSMLSLAPQDIKLYYTGIYR
;
A
#
# COMPACT_ATOMS: atom_id res chain seq x y z
N MET A 1 -35.49 -27.95 -18.69
CA MET A 1 -35.62 -27.70 -20.16
C MET A 1 -36.56 -26.54 -20.53
N ALA A 2 -37.37 -25.99 -19.60
CA ALA A 2 -38.26 -24.85 -19.87
C ALA A 2 -37.60 -23.45 -19.75
N VAL A 3 -36.45 -23.31 -19.09
CA VAL A 3 -35.76 -22.02 -18.92
C VAL A 3 -34.95 -21.61 -20.16
N ARG A 4 -34.46 -22.58 -20.94
CA ARG A 4 -33.70 -22.31 -22.19
C ARG A 4 -34.56 -21.77 -23.34
N LYS A 5 -35.89 -21.93 -23.30
CA LYS A 5 -36.81 -21.40 -24.33
C LYS A 5 -37.19 -19.94 -24.12
N ARG A 6 -37.04 -19.40 -22.90
CA ARG A 6 -37.36 -17.99 -22.59
C ARG A 6 -36.23 -17.04 -23.02
N LEU A 7 -34.98 -17.45 -22.82
CA LEU A 7 -33.79 -16.68 -23.22
C LEU A 7 -33.53 -16.61 -24.73
N LYS A 8 -34.16 -17.47 -25.54
CA LYS A 8 -34.02 -17.44 -27.00
C LYS A 8 -35.06 -16.53 -27.68
N ARG A 9 -36.22 -16.32 -27.06
CA ARG A 9 -37.29 -15.45 -27.60
C ARG A 9 -37.03 -13.95 -27.40
N GLU A 10 -36.26 -13.56 -26.39
CA GLU A 10 -35.83 -12.15 -26.21
C GLU A 10 -34.67 -11.77 -27.12
N LYS A 11 -33.93 -12.75 -27.67
CA LYS A 11 -32.81 -12.50 -28.58
C LYS A 11 -33.25 -12.28 -30.04
N ASP A 12 -34.38 -12.84 -30.43
CA ASP A 12 -34.90 -12.77 -31.80
C ASP A 12 -35.91 -11.62 -32.01
N ALA A 13 -36.33 -10.92 -30.94
CA ALA A 13 -37.27 -9.79 -31.01
C ALA A 13 -36.59 -8.40 -31.12
N GLY A 14 -35.26 -8.33 -31.00
CA GLY A 14 -34.51 -7.07 -31.05
C GLY A 14 -33.91 -6.72 -32.41
N ASN A 15 -34.11 -7.55 -33.44
CA ASN A 15 -33.30 -7.47 -34.67
C ASN A 15 -34.12 -7.33 -35.97
N SER A 16 -35.30 -6.71 -35.90
CA SER A 16 -36.11 -6.45 -37.10
C SER A 16 -36.83 -5.11 -37.04
N SER A 17 -36.09 -4.02 -37.20
CA SER A 17 -36.62 -2.80 -37.82
C SER A 17 -35.50 -1.79 -38.08
N SER A 18 -35.23 -1.57 -39.37
CA SER A 18 -34.68 -0.35 -40.01
C SER A 18 -33.38 -0.56 -40.80
N GLU A 19 -33.52 -1.16 -41.99
CA GLU A 19 -32.69 -0.78 -43.14
C GLU A 19 -33.58 0.07 -44.06
N THR A 20 -33.22 1.35 -44.21
CA THR A 20 -33.31 2.23 -45.40
C THR A 20 -33.45 3.70 -44.98
N ALA A 21 -32.30 4.40 -44.90
CA ALA A 21 -32.12 5.80 -45.30
C ALA A 21 -30.69 6.22 -44.94
N ASP A 22 -29.80 6.04 -45.91
CA ASP A 22 -28.46 6.62 -45.92
C ASP A 22 -28.59 8.11 -46.31
N ALA A 23 -28.33 9.03 -45.37
CA ALA A 23 -27.87 10.40 -45.64
C ALA A 23 -27.62 11.16 -44.33
N SER A 24 -26.35 11.55 -44.13
CA SER A 24 -25.88 12.64 -43.27
C SER A 24 -26.37 12.68 -41.83
N SER A 25 -25.61 12.07 -40.92
CA SER A 25 -25.32 12.71 -39.62
C SER A 25 -24.02 12.15 -39.07
N GLN A 26 -22.99 13.00 -39.03
CA GLN A 26 -21.83 12.76 -38.18
C GLN A 26 -22.32 12.75 -36.74
N VAL A 27 -22.38 11.56 -36.14
CA VAL A 27 -22.65 11.40 -34.71
C VAL A 27 -21.34 11.72 -33.99
N SER A 28 -21.25 12.95 -33.48
CA SER A 28 -20.30 13.32 -32.44
C SER A 28 -20.59 12.46 -31.20
N SER A 29 -19.66 11.61 -30.81
CA SER A 29 -19.69 10.94 -29.51
C SER A 29 -19.79 11.99 -28.41
N HIS A 30 -20.91 12.01 -27.69
CA HIS A 30 -21.03 12.70 -26.41
C HIS A 30 -20.09 11.99 -25.42
N GLU A 31 -18.82 12.40 -25.39
CA GLU A 31 -17.86 12.02 -24.34
C GLU A 31 -18.30 12.71 -23.03
N GLU A 32 -18.50 11.94 -21.96
CA GLU A 32 -18.88 12.45 -20.64
C GLU A 32 -17.84 13.46 -20.13
N LEU A 33 -18.26 14.71 -19.97
CA LEU A 33 -17.43 15.76 -19.38
C LEU A 33 -17.23 15.48 -17.88
N LEU A 34 -16.00 15.19 -17.48
CA LEU A 34 -15.64 15.01 -16.07
C LEU A 34 -15.93 16.29 -15.28
N THR A 35 -16.64 16.16 -14.16
CA THR A 35 -16.96 17.28 -13.26
C THR A 35 -16.03 17.26 -12.05
N GLY A 36 -15.29 18.35 -11.86
CA GLY A 36 -14.40 18.57 -10.74
C GLY A 36 -15.03 19.50 -9.70
N ARG A 37 -14.61 19.38 -8.44
CA ARG A 37 -15.01 20.25 -7.32
C ARG A 37 -13.76 20.82 -6.64
N THR A 38 -13.73 22.14 -6.46
CA THR A 38 -12.69 22.80 -5.66
C THR A 38 -12.86 22.48 -4.16
N PRO A 39 -11.83 22.75 -3.32
CA PRO A 39 -11.97 22.63 -1.87
C PRO A 39 -13.12 23.45 -1.26
N ASP A 40 -13.50 24.56 -1.92
CA ASP A 40 -14.63 25.41 -1.55
C ASP A 40 -16.00 24.86 -2.02
N GLY A 41 -16.01 23.71 -2.73
CA GLY A 41 -17.22 23.05 -3.23
C GLY A 41 -17.72 23.54 -4.59
N LYS A 42 -16.99 24.44 -5.27
CA LYS A 42 -17.39 24.94 -6.59
C LYS A 42 -17.14 23.89 -7.66
N ALA A 43 -18.20 23.49 -8.38
CA ALA A 43 -18.10 22.57 -9.49
C ALA A 43 -17.57 23.27 -10.76
N PHE A 44 -16.77 22.56 -11.56
CA PHE A 44 -16.29 23.01 -12.87
C PHE A 44 -16.09 21.82 -13.81
N ALA A 45 -16.19 22.05 -15.12
CA ALA A 45 -15.87 21.04 -16.11
C ALA A 45 -14.34 20.90 -16.22
N VAL A 46 -13.81 19.69 -16.04
CA VAL A 46 -12.37 19.43 -16.06
C VAL A 46 -11.91 19.31 -17.53
N PRO A 47 -11.04 20.22 -18.01
CA PRO A 47 -10.52 20.10 -19.37
C PRO A 47 -9.66 18.84 -19.53
N LYS A 48 -9.78 18.19 -20.70
CA LYS A 48 -8.96 17.02 -21.05
C LYS A 48 -7.50 17.44 -21.20
N THR A 49 -6.63 16.76 -20.47
CA THR A 49 -5.19 16.93 -20.60
C THR A 49 -4.62 16.03 -21.70
N ARG A 50 -3.46 16.40 -22.24
CA ARG A 50 -2.73 15.61 -23.24
C ARG A 50 -1.71 14.71 -22.55
N ASP A 51 -1.39 13.56 -23.14
CA ASP A 51 -0.32 12.70 -22.65
C ASP A 51 1.05 13.41 -22.67
N MET A 52 1.85 13.24 -21.61
CA MET A 52 3.15 13.89 -21.44
C MET A 52 4.14 13.50 -22.54
N LEU A 53 4.29 12.20 -22.82
CA LEU A 53 5.30 11.69 -23.77
C LEU A 53 4.96 12.15 -25.18
N GLN A 54 3.68 12.07 -25.55
CA GLN A 54 3.21 12.56 -26.85
C GLN A 54 3.44 14.07 -26.99
N SER A 55 3.14 14.86 -25.94
CA SER A 55 3.36 16.30 -25.97
C SER A 55 4.83 16.68 -26.02
N LEU A 56 5.73 15.93 -25.36
CA LEU A 56 7.14 16.28 -25.27
C LEU A 56 7.94 15.85 -26.50
N PHE A 57 7.73 14.62 -27.00
CA PHE A 57 8.56 14.07 -28.08
C PHE A 57 7.99 14.28 -29.50
N ASN A 58 6.73 14.67 -29.65
CA ASN A 58 6.18 14.94 -30.98
C ASN A 58 6.68 16.28 -31.54
N PRO A 59 7.42 16.30 -32.65
CA PRO A 59 7.98 17.54 -33.21
C PRO A 59 6.93 18.51 -33.76
N THR A 60 5.70 18.05 -34.04
CA THR A 60 4.64 18.91 -34.63
C THR A 60 3.88 19.73 -33.60
N THR A 61 4.11 19.49 -32.31
CA THR A 61 3.45 20.22 -31.21
C THR A 61 4.31 21.40 -30.76
N PRO A 62 3.72 22.58 -30.50
CA PRO A 62 4.47 23.72 -29.99
C PRO A 62 5.06 23.37 -28.61
N LYS A 63 6.32 23.72 -28.40
CA LYS A 63 7.03 23.44 -27.14
C LYS A 63 6.98 24.64 -26.22
N THR A 64 6.61 24.37 -24.98
CA THR A 64 6.65 25.34 -23.89
C THR A 64 8.07 25.57 -23.41
N THR A 65 8.30 26.64 -22.65
CA THR A 65 9.61 26.88 -22.00
C THR A 65 9.97 25.70 -21.08
N PHE A 66 8.98 25.16 -20.37
CA PHE A 66 9.16 23.99 -19.50
C PHE A 66 9.52 22.71 -20.28
N ASP A 67 8.92 22.50 -21.46
CA ASP A 67 9.30 21.39 -22.35
C ASP A 67 10.74 21.52 -22.82
N MET A 68 11.16 22.73 -23.20
CA MET A 68 12.53 22.99 -23.66
C MET A 68 13.56 22.76 -22.55
N ILE A 69 13.27 23.18 -21.31
CA ILE A 69 14.12 22.89 -20.15
C ILE A 69 14.22 21.38 -19.93
N THR A 70 13.08 20.67 -19.99
CA THR A 70 13.06 19.22 -19.83
C THR A 70 13.91 18.54 -20.90
N LEU A 71 13.69 18.85 -22.18
CA LEU A 71 14.49 18.31 -23.29
C LEU A 71 15.99 18.62 -23.13
N ALA A 72 16.36 19.84 -22.74
CA ALA A 72 17.76 20.22 -22.51
C ALA A 72 18.40 19.39 -21.39
N THR A 73 17.69 19.16 -20.29
CA THR A 73 18.18 18.30 -19.20
C THR A 73 18.31 16.84 -19.64
N LEU A 74 17.38 16.29 -20.41
CA LEU A 74 17.47 14.93 -20.96
C LEU A 74 18.66 14.76 -21.91
N ILE A 75 18.87 15.74 -22.80
CA ILE A 75 20.03 15.77 -23.71
C ILE A 75 21.33 15.84 -22.92
N THR A 76 21.37 16.58 -21.80
CA THR A 76 22.54 16.66 -20.93
C THR A 76 22.92 15.28 -20.37
N HIS A 77 21.95 14.48 -19.93
CA HIS A 77 22.22 13.11 -19.48
C HIS A 77 22.78 12.22 -20.60
N LEU A 78 22.24 12.35 -21.82
CA LEU A 78 22.75 11.64 -23.00
C LEU A 78 24.20 12.04 -23.32
N ILE A 79 24.51 13.34 -23.32
CA ILE A 79 25.87 13.85 -23.57
C ILE A 79 26.84 13.29 -22.51
N VAL A 80 26.46 13.33 -21.23
CA VAL A 80 27.26 12.76 -20.14
C VAL A 80 27.54 11.26 -20.36
N ALA A 81 26.53 10.50 -20.77
CA ALA A 81 26.65 9.06 -21.00
C ALA A 81 27.59 8.71 -22.18
N LEU A 82 27.60 9.54 -23.23
CA LEU A 82 28.39 9.33 -24.44
C LEU A 82 29.82 9.87 -24.35
N VAL A 83 30.02 11.04 -23.74
CA VAL A 83 31.29 11.80 -23.84
C VAL A 83 32.25 11.51 -22.68
N LEU A 84 31.76 11.34 -21.45
CA LEU A 84 32.64 11.25 -20.29
C LEU A 84 33.30 9.86 -20.13
N PRO A 85 34.51 9.79 -19.55
CA PRO A 85 35.15 8.53 -19.17
C PRO A 85 34.27 7.69 -18.22
N LEU A 86 34.41 6.36 -18.27
CA LEU A 86 33.53 5.42 -17.57
C LEU A 86 33.36 5.71 -16.06
N ALA A 87 34.48 5.96 -15.35
CA ALA A 87 34.43 6.27 -13.93
C ALA A 87 33.65 7.57 -13.66
N THR A 88 33.91 8.62 -14.45
CA THR A 88 33.26 9.92 -14.31
C THR A 88 31.78 9.85 -14.64
N LYS A 89 31.38 9.19 -15.74
CA LYS A 89 29.94 9.07 -16.07
C LYS A 89 29.17 8.24 -15.04
N ARG A 90 29.76 7.18 -14.47
CA ARG A 90 29.13 6.41 -13.39
C ARG A 90 28.87 7.31 -12.17
N ALA A 91 29.86 8.11 -11.75
CA ALA A 91 29.71 9.01 -10.62
C ALA A 91 28.68 10.13 -10.89
N VAL A 92 28.76 10.79 -12.04
CA VAL A 92 27.85 11.89 -12.41
C VAL A 92 26.41 11.40 -12.57
N LEU A 93 26.19 10.28 -13.27
CA LEU A 93 24.84 9.72 -13.46
C LEU A 93 24.26 9.15 -12.16
N MET A 94 25.09 8.59 -11.27
CA MET A 94 24.64 8.18 -9.93
C MET A 94 24.19 9.39 -9.11
N ALA A 95 24.98 10.47 -9.11
CA ALA A 95 24.61 11.71 -8.42
C ALA A 95 23.35 12.33 -9.01
N ALA A 96 23.23 12.36 -10.35
CA ALA A 96 22.03 12.84 -11.03
C ALA A 96 20.80 11.99 -10.67
N PHE A 97 20.92 10.66 -10.73
CA PHE A 97 19.84 9.76 -10.34
C PHE A 97 19.42 9.98 -8.88
N ALA A 98 20.37 10.06 -7.95
CA ALA A 98 20.08 10.32 -6.54
C ALA A 98 19.38 11.68 -6.34
N PHE A 99 19.84 12.72 -7.04
CA PHE A 99 19.24 14.05 -6.99
C PHE A 99 17.78 14.01 -7.48
N TRP A 100 17.53 13.50 -8.68
CA TRP A 100 16.18 13.45 -9.25
C TRP A 100 15.26 12.53 -8.45
N ARG A 101 15.78 11.44 -7.89
CA ARG A 101 15.04 10.57 -6.97
C ARG A 101 14.60 11.31 -5.71
N LEU A 102 15.50 12.07 -5.09
CA LEU A 102 15.19 12.87 -3.91
C LEU A 102 14.21 13.99 -4.26
N CYS A 103 14.30 14.61 -5.44
CA CYS A 103 13.30 15.54 -5.93
C CYS A 103 11.94 14.87 -6.10
N TYR A 104 11.88 13.66 -6.67
CA TYR A 104 10.63 12.93 -6.93
C TYR A 104 9.93 12.52 -5.62
N ASN A 105 10.66 11.91 -4.68
CA ASN A 105 10.06 11.37 -3.46
C ASN A 105 10.04 12.39 -2.32
N GLY A 106 11.14 13.10 -2.10
CA GLY A 106 11.26 14.08 -1.01
C GLY A 106 10.74 15.46 -1.42
N GLY A 107 11.15 15.97 -2.58
CA GLY A 107 10.79 17.29 -3.08
C GLY A 107 9.30 17.43 -3.37
N LEU A 108 8.76 16.60 -4.27
CA LEU A 108 7.32 16.56 -4.55
C LEU A 108 6.53 16.16 -3.30
N GLY A 109 7.03 15.20 -2.52
CA GLY A 109 6.43 14.82 -1.23
C GLY A 109 6.25 15.99 -0.28
N TRP A 110 7.24 16.87 -0.16
CA TRP A 110 7.15 18.08 0.65
C TRP A 110 6.13 19.08 0.10
N ILE A 111 6.13 19.32 -1.22
CA ILE A 111 5.17 20.23 -1.89
C ILE A 111 3.74 19.71 -1.69
N LEU A 112 3.50 18.43 -1.94
CA LEU A 112 2.21 17.77 -1.78
C LEU A 112 1.75 17.76 -0.32
N ASN A 113 2.63 17.45 0.63
CA ASN A 113 2.28 17.51 2.05
C ASN A 113 1.90 18.94 2.49
N TRP A 114 2.60 19.96 1.99
CA TRP A 114 2.27 21.37 2.23
C TRP A 114 0.94 21.78 1.59
N GLN A 115 0.67 21.30 0.37
CA GLN A 115 -0.58 21.51 -0.33
C GLN A 115 -1.77 20.81 0.37
N SER A 116 -1.63 19.53 0.73
CA SER A 116 -2.65 18.73 1.42
C SER A 116 -3.06 19.35 2.75
N ASN A 117 -2.11 19.88 3.53
CA ASN A 117 -2.38 20.36 4.89
C ASN A 117 -2.76 21.84 4.98
N ARG A 118 -2.23 22.68 4.08
CA ARG A 118 -2.37 24.15 4.18
C ARG A 118 -2.84 24.80 2.89
N HIS A 119 -3.18 24.03 1.85
CA HIS A 119 -3.39 24.54 0.49
C HIS A 119 -2.22 25.43 0.04
N GLY A 120 -1.00 25.10 0.48
CA GLY A 120 0.13 26.01 0.50
C GLY A 120 0.55 26.51 -0.88
N LEU A 121 0.61 25.60 -1.87
CA LEU A 121 1.00 25.96 -3.23
C LEU A 121 -0.05 26.89 -3.86
N VAL A 122 -1.32 26.54 -3.73
CA VAL A 122 -2.42 27.39 -4.20
C VAL A 122 -2.43 28.74 -3.48
N ALA A 123 -2.22 28.76 -2.16
CA ALA A 123 -2.17 29.98 -1.36
C ALA A 123 -0.99 30.88 -1.74
N LEU A 124 0.16 30.31 -2.12
CA LEU A 124 1.31 31.07 -2.61
C LEU A 124 0.99 31.80 -3.91
N PHE A 125 0.38 31.10 -4.87
CA PHE A 125 -0.05 31.70 -6.13
C PHE A 125 -1.14 32.76 -5.92
N LYS A 126 -2.11 32.51 -5.04
CA LYS A 126 -3.14 33.50 -4.64
C LYS A 126 -2.51 34.74 -4.01
N ARG A 127 -1.58 34.56 -3.06
CA ARG A 127 -0.93 35.68 -2.33
C ARG A 127 -0.11 36.57 -3.26
N ASN A 128 0.62 35.96 -4.18
CA ASN A 128 1.49 36.70 -5.10
C ASN A 128 0.73 37.23 -6.33
N GLY A 129 -0.52 36.85 -6.54
CA GLY A 129 -1.35 37.33 -7.66
C GLY A 129 -0.87 36.88 -9.03
N TRP A 130 -0.03 35.83 -9.13
CA TRP A 130 0.60 35.42 -10.39
C TRP A 130 -0.39 34.90 -11.45
N LEU A 131 -1.54 34.39 -11.02
CA LEU A 131 -2.61 33.92 -11.91
C LEU A 131 -3.80 34.88 -11.95
N ASP A 132 -3.64 36.09 -11.42
CA ASP A 132 -4.66 37.14 -11.41
C ASP A 132 -4.34 38.19 -12.49
N PRO A 133 -5.25 38.45 -13.45
CA PRO A 133 -5.02 39.44 -14.51
C PRO A 133 -4.78 40.86 -13.99
N SER A 134 -5.27 41.19 -12.78
CA SER A 134 -5.14 42.53 -12.20
C SER A 134 -3.83 42.76 -11.45
N ARG A 135 -3.10 41.69 -11.07
CA ARG A 135 -1.91 41.77 -10.20
C ARG A 135 -0.65 41.13 -10.80
N GLY A 136 -0.79 40.18 -11.72
CA GLY A 136 0.31 39.35 -12.19
C GLY A 136 1.12 39.93 -13.36
N ASP A 137 0.67 41.02 -13.98
CA ASP A 137 1.31 41.74 -15.09
C ASP A 137 1.97 40.80 -16.14
N LYS A 138 3.32 40.81 -16.20
CA LYS A 138 4.12 40.01 -17.14
C LYS A 138 4.13 38.52 -16.81
N ILE A 139 4.09 38.18 -15.52
CA ILE A 139 4.11 36.78 -15.04
C ILE A 139 2.79 36.11 -15.43
N TYR A 140 1.67 36.82 -15.28
CA TYR A 140 0.35 36.34 -15.72
C TYR A 140 0.34 36.03 -17.21
N THR A 141 0.75 36.99 -18.04
CA THR A 141 0.78 36.83 -19.51
C THR A 141 1.67 35.68 -19.95
N TRP A 142 2.83 35.52 -19.30
CA TRP A 142 3.73 34.40 -19.57
C TRP A 142 3.12 33.05 -19.18
N LEU A 143 2.67 32.88 -17.92
CA LEU A 143 2.07 31.64 -17.44
C LEU A 143 0.83 31.25 -18.24
N ARG A 144 0.00 32.22 -18.62
CA ARG A 144 -1.16 32.01 -19.49
C ARG A 144 -0.73 31.43 -20.84
N SER A 145 0.23 32.07 -21.50
CA SER A 145 0.75 31.60 -22.79
C SER A 145 1.34 30.19 -22.69
N GLU A 146 2.06 29.87 -21.62
CA GLU A 146 2.65 28.54 -21.40
C GLU A 146 1.57 27.46 -21.22
N LEU A 147 0.55 27.71 -20.40
CA LEU A 147 -0.53 26.73 -20.16
C LEU A 147 -1.45 26.56 -21.37
N GLU A 148 -1.82 27.64 -22.06
CA GLU A 148 -2.66 27.60 -23.26
C GLU A 148 -1.93 26.88 -24.42
N ALA A 149 -0.63 27.12 -24.60
CA ALA A 149 0.17 26.40 -25.59
C ALA A 149 0.25 24.89 -25.29
N LYS A 150 0.37 24.51 -24.01
CA LYS A 150 0.44 23.11 -23.58
C LYS A 150 -0.88 22.36 -23.79
N MET A 151 -1.99 22.95 -23.37
CA MET A 151 -3.32 22.31 -23.39
C MET A 151 -3.98 22.34 -24.77
N GLY A 152 -3.79 23.41 -25.54
CA GLY A 152 -4.40 23.60 -26.85
C GLY A 152 -5.83 24.18 -26.81
N PRO A 153 -6.59 24.09 -27.92
CA PRO A 153 -7.78 24.93 -28.16
C PRO A 153 -9.01 24.64 -27.28
N GLY A 154 -9.04 23.51 -26.57
CA GLY A 154 -10.15 23.14 -25.68
C GLY A 154 -10.05 23.71 -24.26
N TYR A 155 -8.99 24.47 -23.97
CA TYR A 155 -8.70 25.03 -22.65
C TYR A 155 -8.67 26.56 -22.72
N SER A 156 -9.35 27.21 -21.78
CA SER A 156 -9.25 28.64 -21.56
C SER A 156 -8.77 28.87 -20.14
N PHE A 157 -7.72 29.68 -19.99
CA PHE A 157 -7.06 29.91 -18.70
C PHE A 157 -8.02 30.51 -17.65
N GLU A 158 -8.98 31.33 -18.07
CA GLU A 158 -9.90 32.07 -17.20
C GLU A 158 -11.18 31.28 -16.86
N SER A 159 -11.49 30.21 -17.59
CA SER A 159 -12.73 29.44 -17.38
C SER A 159 -12.62 28.40 -16.27
N VAL A 160 -11.41 28.14 -15.79
CA VAL A 160 -11.09 27.12 -14.79
C VAL A 160 -10.67 27.74 -13.46
N PRO A 161 -10.87 27.03 -12.34
CA PRO A 161 -10.42 27.51 -11.04
C PRO A 161 -8.90 27.55 -10.94
N ILE A 162 -8.39 28.41 -10.06
CA ILE A 162 -6.95 28.57 -9.84
C ILE A 162 -6.28 27.27 -9.39
N GLU A 163 -6.99 26.42 -8.64
CA GLU A 163 -6.52 25.10 -8.22
C GLU A 163 -6.13 24.23 -9.42
N PHE A 164 -6.89 24.30 -10.52
CA PHE A 164 -6.60 23.56 -11.75
C PHE A 164 -5.35 24.12 -12.46
N ASN A 165 -5.23 25.44 -12.58
CA ASN A 165 -4.07 26.07 -13.23
C ASN A 165 -2.77 25.83 -12.44
N VAL A 166 -2.82 25.88 -11.12
CA VAL A 166 -1.68 25.54 -10.25
C VAL A 166 -1.34 24.05 -10.37
N TRP A 167 -2.33 23.17 -10.46
CA TRP A 167 -2.09 21.74 -10.71
C TRP A 167 -1.43 21.48 -12.06
N LEU A 168 -1.79 22.18 -13.13
CA LEU A 168 -1.11 22.07 -14.43
C LEU A 168 0.38 22.48 -14.35
N LEU A 169 0.70 23.54 -13.62
CA LEU A 169 2.08 23.95 -13.39
C LEU A 169 2.84 22.94 -12.53
N TYR A 170 2.20 22.41 -11.48
CA TYR A 170 2.75 21.33 -10.67
C TYR A 170 3.04 20.10 -11.52
N ARG A 171 2.13 19.73 -12.42
CA ARG A 171 2.31 18.62 -13.35
C ARG A 171 3.55 18.82 -14.25
N GLN A 172 3.80 20.02 -14.77
CA GLN A 172 5.02 20.28 -15.54
C GLN A 172 6.31 20.09 -14.72
N LEU A 173 6.27 20.42 -13.43
CA LEU A 173 7.37 20.12 -12.50
C LEU A 173 7.54 18.61 -12.29
N VAL A 174 6.44 17.86 -12.16
CA VAL A 174 6.48 16.38 -12.09
C VAL A 174 7.07 15.79 -13.37
N ASP A 175 6.63 16.24 -14.55
CA ASP A 175 7.13 15.78 -15.85
C ASP A 175 8.66 15.95 -15.94
N LEU A 176 9.17 17.13 -15.57
CA LEU A 176 10.60 17.42 -15.53
C LEU A 176 11.35 16.44 -14.62
N ILE A 177 10.88 16.26 -13.39
CA ILE A 177 11.57 15.44 -12.40
C ILE A 177 11.52 13.95 -12.78
N LEU A 178 10.33 13.45 -13.15
CA LEU A 178 10.09 12.03 -13.44
C LEU A 178 10.87 11.56 -14.66
N LEU A 179 10.89 12.36 -15.74
CA LEU A 179 11.63 12.02 -16.95
C LEU A 179 13.14 12.02 -16.70
N ASN A 180 13.66 13.01 -15.98
CA ASN A 180 15.08 13.05 -15.65
C ASN A 180 15.50 11.93 -14.70
N ASP A 181 14.68 11.59 -13.70
CA ASP A 181 14.89 10.45 -12.82
C ASP A 181 15.01 9.14 -13.62
N PHE A 182 14.04 8.87 -14.50
CA PHE A 182 14.04 7.69 -15.35
C PHE A 182 15.24 7.66 -16.30
N THR A 183 15.52 8.77 -16.99
CA THR A 183 16.62 8.85 -17.96
C THR A 183 17.99 8.75 -17.31
N ALA A 184 18.20 9.39 -16.14
CA ALA A 184 19.42 9.24 -15.36
C ALA A 184 19.64 7.78 -14.95
N TYR A 185 18.59 7.11 -14.46
CA TYR A 185 18.65 5.69 -14.08
C TYR A 185 18.95 4.78 -15.27
N PHE A 186 18.30 5.02 -16.41
CA PHE A 186 18.48 4.25 -17.63
C PHE A 186 19.93 4.31 -18.12
N PHE A 187 20.50 5.52 -18.26
CA PHE A 187 21.89 5.67 -18.69
C PHE A 187 22.89 5.17 -17.63
N LEU A 188 22.57 5.32 -16.35
CA LEU A 188 23.35 4.73 -15.28
C LEU A 188 23.42 3.20 -15.45
N CYS A 189 22.28 2.52 -15.66
CA CYS A 189 22.26 1.09 -15.94
C CYS A 189 23.07 0.73 -17.18
N SER A 190 22.97 1.52 -18.27
CA SER A 190 23.77 1.30 -19.48
C SER A 190 25.29 1.34 -19.20
N CYS A 191 25.75 2.20 -18.27
CA CYS A 191 27.16 2.29 -17.87
C CYS A 191 27.64 1.10 -17.04
N TYR A 192 26.74 0.24 -16.56
CA TYR A 192 27.04 -0.97 -15.80
C TYR A 192 26.74 -2.26 -16.59
N LEU A 193 26.33 -2.17 -17.85
CA LEU A 193 26.24 -3.35 -18.72
C LEU A 193 27.59 -4.05 -18.81
N GLY A 194 27.59 -5.38 -18.69
CA GLY A 194 28.79 -6.21 -18.68
C GLY A 194 29.57 -6.21 -17.35
N SER A 195 29.00 -5.67 -16.26
CA SER A 195 29.64 -5.74 -14.93
C SER A 195 29.49 -7.12 -14.26
N ALA A 196 28.63 -7.99 -14.80
CA ALA A 196 28.39 -9.32 -14.26
C ALA A 196 29.63 -10.22 -14.45
N ASN A 197 29.93 -11.01 -13.42
CA ASN A 197 30.96 -12.04 -13.46
C ASN A 197 30.31 -13.43 -13.34
N ASP A 198 29.51 -13.79 -14.35
CA ASP A 198 28.77 -15.05 -14.37
C ASP A 198 29.73 -16.23 -14.58
N ALA A 199 29.73 -17.20 -13.67
CA ALA A 199 30.62 -18.36 -13.75
C ALA A 199 30.35 -19.26 -14.96
N GLU A 200 29.10 -19.29 -15.43
CA GLU A 200 28.63 -20.18 -16.50
C GLU A 200 27.70 -19.41 -17.45
N PRO A 201 27.68 -19.72 -18.75
CA PRO A 201 26.82 -19.04 -19.72
C PRO A 201 25.32 -19.09 -19.40
N TRP A 202 24.86 -20.18 -18.77
CA TRP A 202 23.44 -20.32 -18.40
C TRP A 202 23.04 -19.38 -17.25
N HIS A 203 23.97 -19.04 -16.35
CA HIS A 203 23.73 -18.02 -15.32
C HIS A 203 23.47 -16.65 -15.98
N ALA A 204 24.32 -16.28 -16.95
CA ALA A 204 24.15 -15.06 -17.72
C ALA A 204 22.80 -15.05 -18.47
N PHE A 205 22.42 -16.17 -19.09
CA PHE A 205 21.12 -16.32 -19.74
C PHE A 205 19.97 -16.10 -18.76
N LEU A 206 19.93 -16.79 -17.62
CA LEU A 206 18.85 -16.64 -16.64
C LEU A 206 18.76 -15.23 -16.09
N ARG A 207 19.91 -14.61 -15.81
CA ARG A 207 19.98 -13.25 -15.29
C ARG A 207 19.44 -12.23 -16.29
N ILE A 208 19.87 -12.30 -17.54
CA ILE A 208 19.41 -11.39 -18.59
C ILE A 208 17.93 -11.66 -18.93
N ALA A 209 17.55 -12.92 -19.14
CA ALA A 209 16.17 -13.30 -19.45
C ALA A 209 15.22 -12.88 -18.32
N GLY A 210 15.54 -13.21 -17.07
CA GLY A 210 14.76 -12.81 -15.91
C GLY A 210 14.69 -11.29 -15.77
N GLY A 211 15.79 -10.58 -15.99
CA GLY A 211 15.81 -9.12 -15.97
C GLY A 211 14.94 -8.48 -17.05
N LEU A 212 14.96 -9.02 -18.28
CA LEU A 212 14.09 -8.59 -19.38
C LEU A 212 12.62 -8.89 -19.09
N THR A 213 12.30 -10.05 -18.52
CA THR A 213 10.94 -10.39 -18.08
C THR A 213 10.43 -9.40 -17.04
N LEU A 214 11.24 -9.05 -16.03
CA LEU A 214 10.85 -8.06 -15.02
C LEU A 214 10.65 -6.67 -15.63
N LEU A 215 11.47 -6.28 -16.60
CA LEU A 215 11.32 -5.00 -17.30
C LEU A 215 10.03 -4.96 -18.14
N ALA A 216 9.73 -6.03 -18.86
CA ALA A 216 8.50 -6.16 -19.64
C ALA A 216 7.25 -6.16 -18.73
N PHE A 217 7.30 -6.91 -17.63
CA PHE A 217 6.25 -6.91 -16.61
C PHE A 217 6.04 -5.51 -16.01
N ASN A 218 7.13 -4.79 -15.73
CA ASN A 218 7.05 -3.44 -15.21
C ASN A 218 6.36 -2.47 -16.18
N LEU A 219 6.71 -2.55 -17.47
CA LEU A 219 6.08 -1.74 -18.51
C LEU A 219 4.58 -2.03 -18.60
N TRP A 220 4.20 -3.30 -18.57
CA TRP A 220 2.79 -3.70 -18.54
C TRP A 220 2.06 -3.12 -17.32
N VAL A 221 2.61 -3.27 -16.11
CA VAL A 221 2.06 -2.69 -14.88
C VAL A 221 1.85 -1.18 -15.02
N LYS A 222 2.82 -0.45 -15.57
CA LYS A 222 2.75 1.01 -15.70
C LYS A 222 1.71 1.45 -16.73
N VAL A 223 1.65 0.79 -17.88
CA VAL A 223 0.65 1.06 -18.92
C VAL A 223 -0.76 0.75 -18.42
N ASP A 224 -0.95 -0.39 -17.76
CA ASP A 224 -2.26 -0.78 -17.24
C ASP A 224 -2.70 0.11 -16.08
N ALA A 225 -1.78 0.47 -15.16
CA ALA A 225 -2.10 1.41 -14.09
C ALA A 225 -2.51 2.79 -14.62
N HIS A 226 -1.79 3.31 -15.64
CA HIS A 226 -2.13 4.58 -16.27
C HIS A 226 -3.50 4.53 -16.98
N ARG A 227 -3.85 3.40 -17.61
CA ARG A 227 -5.16 3.17 -18.23
C ARG A 227 -6.30 3.35 -17.23
N VAL A 228 -6.14 2.86 -16.00
CA VAL A 228 -7.17 2.90 -14.94
C VAL A 228 -7.23 4.26 -14.26
N VAL A 229 -6.08 4.77 -13.80
CA VAL A 229 -5.98 5.97 -12.95
C VAL A 229 -6.16 7.27 -13.73
N LYS A 230 -5.79 7.27 -15.02
CA LYS A 230 -5.74 8.46 -15.90
C LYS A 230 -4.78 9.55 -15.38
N ASP A 231 -4.57 10.59 -16.19
CA ASP A 231 -3.68 11.71 -15.87
C ASP A 231 -3.98 12.35 -14.50
N TYR A 232 -5.25 12.55 -14.18
CA TYR A 232 -5.65 13.26 -12.97
C TYR A 232 -5.02 12.66 -11.70
N ALA A 233 -5.19 11.35 -11.48
CA ALA A 233 -4.63 10.71 -10.30
C ALA A 233 -3.16 10.27 -10.50
N TRP A 234 -2.66 10.13 -11.74
CA TRP A 234 -1.22 9.94 -12.00
C TRP A 234 -0.37 11.13 -11.52
N TYR A 235 -0.93 12.34 -11.57
CA TYR A 235 -0.29 13.57 -11.11
C TYR A 235 -0.84 14.09 -9.77
N TRP A 236 -1.38 13.21 -8.91
CA TRP A 236 -1.87 13.56 -7.56
C TRP A 236 -2.84 14.77 -7.56
N GLY A 237 -3.76 14.81 -8.53
CA GLY A 237 -4.68 15.93 -8.70
C GLY A 237 -5.64 16.15 -7.52
N ASP A 238 -5.91 15.11 -6.74
CA ASP A 238 -6.75 15.13 -5.53
C ASP A 238 -6.17 15.97 -4.39
N PHE A 239 -4.87 16.29 -4.43
CA PHE A 239 -4.26 17.29 -3.55
C PHE A 239 -4.74 18.73 -3.84
N PHE A 240 -5.30 18.98 -5.03
CA PHE A 240 -5.70 20.31 -5.49
C PHE A 240 -7.21 20.49 -5.57
N PHE A 241 -7.91 19.54 -6.18
CA PHE A 241 -9.35 19.55 -6.37
C PHE A 241 -9.84 18.10 -6.50
N LEU A 242 -11.11 17.82 -6.22
CA LEU A 242 -11.68 16.47 -6.33
C LEU A 242 -12.38 16.29 -7.68
N VAL A 243 -12.40 15.08 -8.22
CA VAL A 243 -13.17 14.75 -9.43
C VAL A 243 -14.21 13.70 -9.09
N GLU A 244 -15.44 13.90 -9.55
CA GLU A 244 -16.50 12.89 -9.47
C GLU A 244 -16.24 11.80 -10.51
N GLN A 245 -15.41 10.83 -10.15
CA GLN A 245 -15.12 9.67 -10.98
C GLN A 245 -15.22 8.40 -10.13
N SER A 246 -16.06 7.45 -10.56
CA SER A 246 -16.01 6.09 -10.03
C SER A 246 -14.86 5.36 -10.70
N LEU A 247 -13.78 5.12 -9.96
CA LEU A 247 -12.70 4.25 -10.41
C LEU A 247 -13.23 2.81 -10.46
N THR A 248 -13.32 2.23 -11.66
CA THR A 248 -13.55 0.79 -11.81
C THR A 248 -12.21 0.09 -11.62
N PHE A 249 -12.03 -0.55 -10.47
CA PHE A 249 -10.83 -1.33 -10.17
C PHE A 249 -10.82 -2.60 -11.02
N ASP A 250 -10.12 -2.57 -12.16
CA ASP A 250 -9.86 -3.71 -13.03
C ASP A 250 -8.34 -3.90 -13.23
N GLY A 251 -7.95 -5.06 -13.76
CA GLY A 251 -6.57 -5.35 -14.14
C GLY A 251 -5.59 -5.34 -12.97
N VAL A 252 -4.53 -4.53 -13.08
CA VAL A 252 -3.42 -4.52 -12.12
C VAL A 252 -3.82 -4.12 -10.69
N PHE A 253 -4.91 -3.35 -10.54
CA PHE A 253 -5.44 -2.95 -9.23
C PHE A 253 -6.17 -4.08 -8.49
N GLU A 254 -6.55 -5.16 -9.17
CA GLU A 254 -7.08 -6.36 -8.49
C GLU A 254 -5.98 -7.09 -7.70
N MET A 255 -4.74 -7.04 -8.21
CA MET A 255 -3.58 -7.73 -7.63
C MET A 255 -2.98 -6.98 -6.45
N ALA A 256 -2.89 -5.64 -6.54
CA ALA A 256 -2.25 -4.82 -5.53
C ALA A 256 -2.96 -3.46 -5.39
N PRO A 257 -3.14 -2.94 -4.16
CA PRO A 257 -3.74 -1.62 -3.93
C PRO A 257 -2.98 -0.48 -4.61
N HIS A 258 -1.66 -0.44 -4.44
CA HIS A 258 -0.79 0.55 -5.06
C HIS A 258 0.16 -0.14 -6.05
N PRO A 259 -0.33 -0.55 -7.23
CA PRO A 259 0.46 -1.35 -8.17
C PRO A 259 1.65 -0.56 -8.72
N MET A 260 1.52 0.76 -8.85
CA MET A 260 2.62 1.63 -9.31
C MET A 260 3.81 1.67 -8.37
N TYR A 261 3.59 1.48 -7.07
CA TYR A 261 4.60 1.61 -6.02
C TYR A 261 5.11 0.28 -5.50
N SER A 262 4.27 -0.76 -5.52
CA SER A 262 4.65 -2.10 -5.08
C SER A 262 5.30 -2.89 -6.23
N ILE A 263 4.48 -3.49 -7.10
CA ILE A 263 4.95 -4.32 -8.22
C ILE A 263 5.54 -3.49 -9.38
N GLY A 264 5.18 -2.21 -9.43
CA GLY A 264 5.64 -1.22 -10.41
C GLY A 264 7.09 -0.77 -10.25
N TYR A 265 7.86 -1.36 -9.33
CA TYR A 265 9.32 -1.22 -9.23
C TYR A 265 10.09 -2.45 -9.71
N ALA A 266 9.41 -3.50 -10.17
CA ALA A 266 10.03 -4.70 -10.75
C ALA A 266 11.10 -4.38 -11.81
N GLY A 267 10.91 -3.32 -12.61
CA GLY A 267 11.85 -2.91 -13.65
C GLY A 267 13.22 -2.44 -13.12
N TYR A 268 13.27 -1.85 -11.91
CA TYR A 268 14.54 -1.47 -11.28
C TYR A 268 15.38 -2.70 -10.95
N TYR A 269 14.74 -3.73 -10.37
CA TYR A 269 15.37 -5.02 -10.14
C TYR A 269 15.69 -5.76 -11.45
N GLY A 270 14.87 -5.58 -12.48
CA GLY A 270 15.17 -6.06 -13.83
C GLY A 270 16.47 -5.45 -14.40
N GLY A 271 16.65 -4.14 -14.28
CA GLY A 271 17.89 -3.45 -14.65
C GLY A 271 19.09 -3.91 -13.81
N SER A 272 18.88 -4.17 -12.52
CA SER A 272 19.90 -4.73 -11.63
C SER A 272 20.35 -6.12 -12.08
N LEU A 273 19.41 -6.99 -12.48
CA LEU A 273 19.72 -8.29 -13.06
C LEU A 273 20.46 -8.13 -14.38
N ILE A 274 19.94 -7.37 -15.35
CA ILE A 274 20.57 -7.20 -16.68
C ILE A 274 22.03 -6.70 -16.57
N THR A 275 22.30 -5.79 -15.64
CA THR A 275 23.66 -5.27 -15.41
C THR A 275 24.54 -6.21 -14.58
N GLY A 276 23.94 -7.05 -13.74
CA GLY A 276 24.64 -7.92 -12.78
C GLY A 276 25.47 -7.14 -11.77
N SER A 277 25.05 -5.92 -11.43
CA SER A 277 25.79 -5.00 -10.56
C SER A 277 25.11 -4.81 -9.21
N TYR A 278 25.86 -5.05 -8.13
CA TYR A 278 25.41 -4.71 -6.77
C TYR A 278 25.15 -3.22 -6.60
N THR A 279 25.91 -2.36 -7.27
CA THR A 279 25.69 -0.91 -7.21
C THR A 279 24.30 -0.53 -7.73
N ILE A 280 23.89 -1.09 -8.87
CA ILE A 280 22.56 -0.86 -9.45
C ILE A 280 21.47 -1.50 -8.57
N PHE A 281 21.73 -2.66 -7.99
CA PHE A 281 20.82 -3.30 -7.05
C PHE A 281 20.53 -2.43 -5.82
N TYR A 282 21.56 -1.89 -5.16
CA TYR A 282 21.34 -1.02 -4.00
C TYR A 282 20.75 0.34 -4.37
N ALA A 283 21.10 0.89 -5.54
CA ALA A 283 20.45 2.10 -6.05
C ALA A 283 18.94 1.86 -6.30
N SER A 284 18.58 0.71 -6.88
CA SER A 284 17.19 0.27 -7.08
C SER A 284 16.45 0.10 -5.76
N LEU A 285 17.07 -0.56 -4.79
CA LEU A 285 16.49 -0.78 -3.47
C LEU A 285 16.24 0.54 -2.74
N ALA A 286 17.21 1.47 -2.79
CA ALA A 286 17.06 2.80 -2.21
C ALA A 286 15.93 3.60 -2.87
N ALA A 287 15.83 3.56 -4.21
CA ALA A 287 14.75 4.20 -4.94
C ALA A 287 13.37 3.64 -4.56
N HIS A 288 13.26 2.32 -4.46
CA HIS A 288 12.01 1.67 -4.06
C HIS A 288 11.64 1.97 -2.60
N MET A 289 12.63 2.00 -1.70
CA MET A 289 12.43 2.41 -0.30
C MET A 289 11.91 3.86 -0.22
N LEU A 290 12.51 4.79 -0.97
CA LEU A 290 12.04 6.18 -1.05
C LEU A 290 10.60 6.27 -1.57
N GLN A 291 10.18 5.37 -2.47
CA GLN A 291 8.78 5.28 -2.90
C GLN A 291 7.85 4.89 -1.77
N PHE A 292 8.20 3.86 -1.00
CA PHE A 292 7.38 3.45 0.14
C PHE A 292 7.35 4.52 1.23
N LEU A 293 8.45 5.25 1.46
CA LEU A 293 8.47 6.37 2.38
C LEU A 293 7.54 7.50 1.91
N PHE A 294 7.57 7.85 0.62
CA PHE A 294 6.62 8.82 0.05
C PHE A 294 5.17 8.35 0.24
N LEU A 295 4.87 7.10 -0.08
CA LEU A 295 3.54 6.51 0.09
C LEU A 295 3.08 6.59 1.55
N SER A 296 3.92 6.16 2.49
CA SER A 296 3.57 6.09 3.91
C SER A 296 3.46 7.45 4.58
N PHE A 297 4.28 8.44 4.19
CA PHE A 297 4.34 9.73 4.90
C PHE A 297 3.58 10.86 4.22
N VAL A 298 3.23 10.73 2.93
CA VAL A 298 2.58 11.80 2.17
C VAL A 298 1.26 11.34 1.60
N GLU A 299 1.26 10.26 0.83
CA GLU A 299 0.08 9.84 0.08
C GLU A 299 -0.97 9.18 1.00
N ASN A 300 -0.63 8.13 1.75
CA ASN A 300 -1.59 7.47 2.66
C ASN A 300 -2.24 8.46 3.64
N PRO A 301 -1.51 9.34 4.36
CA PRO A 301 -2.14 10.33 5.24
C PRO A 301 -3.06 11.31 4.51
N HIS A 302 -2.78 11.65 3.25
CA HIS A 302 -3.68 12.46 2.43
C HIS A 302 -4.94 11.68 2.08
N ILE A 303 -4.80 10.43 1.63
CA ILE A 303 -5.94 9.63 1.21
C ILE A 303 -6.87 9.35 2.41
N GLU A 304 -6.33 8.94 3.56
CA GLU A 304 -7.09 8.75 4.81
C GLU A 304 -7.86 10.03 5.20
N LYS A 305 -7.21 11.19 5.06
CA LYS A 305 -7.82 12.49 5.35
C LYS A 305 -8.95 12.85 4.38
N THR A 306 -8.81 12.53 3.10
CA THR A 306 -9.72 12.98 2.03
C THR A 306 -10.90 12.03 1.85
N TYR A 307 -10.68 10.72 1.91
CA TYR A 307 -11.68 9.72 1.51
C TYR A 307 -12.21 8.85 2.66
N GLU A 308 -11.42 8.61 3.71
CA GLU A 308 -11.83 7.72 4.82
C GLU A 308 -12.55 8.45 5.95
N ARG A 309 -12.70 9.78 5.86
CA ARG A 309 -13.53 10.53 6.81
C ARG A 309 -15.00 10.25 6.52
N PRO A 310 -15.78 9.72 7.50
CA PRO A 310 -17.21 9.55 7.31
C PRO A 310 -17.84 10.90 6.96
N PRO A 311 -18.85 10.94 6.07
CA PRO A 311 -19.54 12.17 5.69
C PRO A 311 -19.87 13.02 6.93
N LEU A 312 -19.73 14.34 6.84
CA LEU A 312 -19.98 15.27 7.96
C LEU A 312 -21.32 15.00 8.66
N ALA A 313 -22.34 14.55 7.92
CA ALA A 313 -23.62 14.13 8.48
C ALA A 313 -23.49 12.99 9.52
N ILE A 314 -22.69 11.96 9.23
CA ILE A 314 -22.43 10.84 10.15
C ILE A 314 -21.61 11.31 11.35
N GLN A 315 -20.63 12.20 11.15
CA GLN A 315 -19.87 12.79 12.26
C GLN A 315 -20.76 13.63 13.20
N VAL A 316 -21.69 14.40 12.64
CA VAL A 316 -22.68 15.18 13.40
C VAL A 316 -23.66 14.26 14.14
N ILE A 317 -24.10 13.17 13.53
CA ILE A 317 -24.93 12.14 14.17
C ILE A 317 -24.16 11.48 15.33
N GLN A 318 -22.91 11.08 15.14
CA GLN A 318 -22.07 10.49 16.20
C GLN A 318 -21.83 11.48 17.33
N LYS A 319 -21.49 12.73 17.02
CA LYS A 319 -21.24 13.78 18.02
C LYS A 319 -22.51 14.16 18.79
N SER A 320 -23.67 14.21 18.12
CA SER A 320 -24.96 14.43 18.78
C SER A 320 -25.42 13.24 19.63
N ARG A 321 -25.13 12.00 19.21
CA ARG A 321 -25.36 10.78 20.00
C ARG A 321 -24.49 10.76 21.27
N ASN A 322 -23.21 11.06 21.16
CA ASN A 322 -22.28 11.11 22.30
C ASN A 322 -22.66 12.22 23.29
N ARG A 323 -23.16 13.37 22.80
CA ARG A 323 -23.72 14.43 23.66
C ARG A 323 -24.99 13.99 24.39
N ARG A 324 -25.93 13.30 23.71
CA ARG A 324 -27.13 12.75 24.37
C ARG A 324 -26.77 11.72 25.45
N MET A 325 -25.77 10.88 25.18
CA MET A 325 -25.29 9.90 26.16
C MET A 325 -24.68 10.58 27.39
N SER A 326 -23.83 11.61 27.18
CA SER A 326 -23.25 12.39 28.28
C SER A 326 -24.31 13.14 29.09
N ALA A 327 -25.35 13.68 28.42
CA ALA A 327 -26.47 14.35 29.08
C ALA A 327 -27.36 13.39 29.88
N ALA A 328 -27.58 12.17 29.38
CA ALA A 328 -28.29 11.13 30.11
C ALA A 328 -27.51 10.66 31.35
N LEU A 329 -26.18 10.60 31.27
CA LEU A 329 -25.29 10.30 32.40
C LEU A 329 -25.27 11.43 33.45
N SER A 330 -25.35 12.70 33.04
CA SER A 330 -25.45 13.82 33.97
C SER A 330 -26.82 13.90 34.66
N ASP A 331 -27.92 13.63 33.95
CA ASP A 331 -29.28 13.58 34.53
C ASP A 331 -29.40 12.54 35.68
N ILE A 332 -28.60 11.48 35.62
CA ILE A 332 -28.51 10.43 36.66
C ILE A 332 -27.73 10.94 37.88
N SER A 333 -26.63 11.67 37.64
CA SER A 333 -25.83 12.29 38.71
C SER A 333 -26.63 13.34 39.49
N ASP A 334 -27.55 14.04 38.83
CA ASP A 334 -28.39 15.08 39.42
C ASP A 334 -29.72 14.55 40.00
N GLY A 335 -29.96 13.23 39.96
CA GLY A 335 -31.10 12.58 40.64
C GLY A 335 -32.48 12.82 40.00
N ASN A 336 -32.54 13.28 38.75
CA ASN A 336 -33.79 13.71 38.10
C ASN A 336 -34.58 12.58 37.39
N LYS A 337 -34.07 11.34 37.38
CA LYS A 337 -34.73 10.17 36.79
C LYS A 337 -34.52 8.92 37.65
N ASP A 338 -35.52 8.05 37.70
CA ASP A 338 -35.41 6.77 38.41
C ASP A 338 -34.28 5.91 37.81
N PRO A 339 -33.34 5.44 38.65
CA PRO A 339 -32.15 4.74 38.19
C PRO A 339 -32.50 3.37 37.60
N SER A 340 -33.57 2.71 38.02
CA SER A 340 -33.91 1.34 37.59
C SER A 340 -34.28 1.24 36.10
N THR A 341 -35.09 2.16 35.57
CA THR A 341 -35.56 2.09 34.17
C THR A 341 -34.47 2.54 33.19
N THR A 342 -33.71 3.56 33.58
CA THR A 342 -32.59 4.09 32.78
C THR A 342 -31.34 3.23 32.90
N MET A 343 -31.08 2.59 34.06
CA MET A 343 -30.01 1.60 34.20
C MET A 343 -30.32 0.31 33.43
N VAL A 344 -31.57 -0.11 33.26
CA VAL A 344 -31.86 -1.26 32.39
C VAL A 344 -31.58 -0.93 30.93
N ASP A 345 -31.83 0.30 30.46
CA ASP A 345 -31.45 0.71 29.10
C ASP A 345 -29.94 0.96 28.96
N ILE A 346 -29.29 1.60 29.93
CA ILE A 346 -27.84 1.79 29.97
C ILE A 346 -27.13 0.44 30.10
N CYS A 347 -27.66 -0.50 30.89
CA CYS A 347 -27.09 -1.83 31.09
C CYS A 347 -27.44 -2.75 29.92
N LYS A 348 -28.58 -2.59 29.22
CA LYS A 348 -28.78 -3.25 27.91
C LYS A 348 -27.85 -2.71 26.84
N VAL A 349 -27.45 -1.44 26.94
CA VAL A 349 -26.42 -0.84 26.08
C VAL A 349 -25.00 -1.24 26.53
N SER A 350 -24.73 -1.36 27.84
CA SER A 350 -23.40 -1.69 28.41
C SER A 350 -23.12 -3.20 28.55
N ILE A 351 -24.15 -4.05 28.60
CA ILE A 351 -24.01 -5.51 28.46
C ILE A 351 -23.74 -5.84 26.99
N ARG A 352 -24.24 -5.01 26.06
CA ARG A 352 -23.95 -5.10 24.63
C ARG A 352 -22.63 -4.43 24.22
N GLU A 353 -22.03 -3.70 25.16
CA GLU A 353 -20.70 -3.11 25.08
C GLU A 353 -19.96 -3.45 26.38
N ARG A 354 -19.58 -4.72 26.60
CA ARG A 354 -18.45 -4.96 27.53
C ARG A 354 -17.30 -4.13 26.98
N PRO A 355 -16.79 -3.13 27.71
CA PRO A 355 -15.74 -2.29 27.17
C PRO A 355 -14.52 -3.19 26.95
N THR A 356 -13.89 -3.03 25.80
CA THR A 356 -12.60 -3.65 25.45
C THR A 356 -11.51 -3.37 26.52
N SER A 357 -11.77 -2.48 27.47
CA SER A 357 -10.90 -2.09 28.59
C SER A 357 -10.85 -3.05 29.78
N LEU A 358 -11.66 -4.13 29.82
CA LEU A 358 -11.56 -5.16 30.86
C LEU A 358 -10.66 -6.34 30.47
N TRP A 359 -10.16 -6.36 29.23
CA TRP A 359 -9.23 -7.37 28.75
C TRP A 359 -7.81 -6.83 28.88
N HIS A 360 -6.96 -7.55 29.62
CA HIS A 360 -5.53 -7.38 29.45
C HIS A 360 -5.21 -7.84 28.03
N PRO A 361 -4.61 -6.99 27.18
CA PRO A 361 -4.31 -7.35 25.79
C PRO A 361 -3.58 -8.69 25.74
N GLU A 362 -4.03 -9.60 24.89
CA GLU A 362 -3.42 -10.93 24.80
C GLU A 362 -2.00 -10.84 24.23
N LEU A 363 -1.14 -11.77 24.66
CA LEU A 363 0.17 -11.96 24.05
C LEU A 363 -0.01 -12.22 22.55
N ILE A 364 0.63 -11.42 21.71
CA ILE A 364 0.66 -11.65 20.26
C ILE A 364 2.12 -11.73 19.87
N VAL A 365 2.59 -12.96 19.71
CA VAL A 365 4.02 -13.28 19.54
C VAL A 365 4.84 -12.78 20.75
N PHE A 366 5.22 -11.50 20.78
CA PHE A 366 5.87 -10.84 21.92
C PHE A 366 5.20 -9.52 22.35
N LYS A 367 4.21 -9.04 21.60
CA LYS A 367 3.45 -7.83 21.95
C LYS A 367 2.50 -8.15 23.10
N ASN A 368 2.38 -7.25 24.07
CA ASN A 368 1.55 -7.39 25.28
C ASN A 368 1.99 -8.49 26.27
N PHE A 369 3.28 -8.80 26.29
CA PHE A 369 3.82 -9.75 27.28
C PHE A 369 3.58 -9.26 28.71
N ASP A 370 3.05 -10.14 29.56
CA ASP A 370 2.77 -9.87 30.97
C ASP A 370 3.53 -10.84 31.88
N LEU A 371 4.38 -10.31 32.76
CA LEU A 371 5.16 -11.10 33.71
C LEU A 371 4.30 -11.84 34.74
N PHE A 372 3.09 -11.35 35.04
CA PHE A 372 2.19 -11.95 36.02
C PHE A 372 1.25 -12.97 35.41
N ARG A 373 1.24 -13.10 34.07
CA ARG A 373 0.42 -14.07 33.37
C ARG A 373 1.17 -15.40 33.24
N ALA A 374 0.61 -16.45 33.87
CA ALA A 374 1.24 -17.76 33.90
C ALA A 374 1.54 -18.33 32.50
N SER A 375 0.64 -18.16 31.53
CA SER A 375 0.86 -18.61 30.14
C SER A 375 2.10 -17.98 29.52
N ASP A 376 2.32 -16.69 29.75
CA ASP A 376 3.38 -15.93 29.09
C ASP A 376 4.75 -16.29 29.67
N VAL A 377 4.83 -16.41 31.00
CA VAL A 377 6.04 -16.88 31.69
C VAL A 377 6.41 -18.30 31.26
N LEU A 378 5.42 -19.20 31.14
CA LEU A 378 5.66 -20.57 30.68
C LEU A 378 6.12 -20.63 29.23
N ILE A 379 5.56 -19.78 28.34
CA ILE A 379 6.00 -19.66 26.95
C ILE A 379 7.45 -19.16 26.88
N LEU A 380 7.81 -18.15 27.68
CA LEU A 380 9.18 -17.64 27.73
C LEU A 380 10.15 -18.72 28.21
N LEU A 381 9.82 -19.43 29.28
CA LEU A 381 10.63 -20.52 29.81
C LEU A 381 10.80 -21.63 28.76
N LEU A 382 9.71 -22.00 28.07
CA LEU A 382 9.74 -22.99 27.00
C LEU A 382 10.65 -22.55 25.86
N LEU A 383 10.58 -21.28 25.44
CA LEU A 383 11.43 -20.72 24.40
C LEU A 383 12.92 -20.73 24.80
N VAL A 384 13.22 -20.32 26.04
CA VAL A 384 14.59 -20.34 26.60
C VAL A 384 15.14 -21.77 26.65
N TYR A 385 14.35 -22.73 27.11
CA TYR A 385 14.76 -24.14 27.11
C TYR A 385 14.98 -24.67 25.69
N SER A 386 14.04 -24.35 24.80
CA SER A 386 13.98 -24.88 23.44
C SER A 386 15.04 -24.31 22.50
N VAL A 387 15.48 -23.06 22.72
CA VAL A 387 16.43 -22.35 21.85
C VAL A 387 17.75 -22.11 22.57
N GLY A 388 17.72 -21.67 23.83
CA GLY A 388 18.90 -21.33 24.60
C GLY A 388 19.76 -22.55 24.96
N VAL A 389 19.15 -23.64 25.45
CA VAL A 389 19.90 -24.84 25.85
C VAL A 389 20.67 -25.46 24.67
N PRO A 390 20.09 -25.67 23.48
CA PRO A 390 20.83 -26.16 22.31
C PRO A 390 21.99 -25.26 21.89
N LEU A 391 21.83 -23.93 21.96
CA LEU A 391 22.90 -22.98 21.64
C LEU A 391 24.04 -23.04 22.66
N CYS A 392 23.72 -23.10 23.96
CA CYS A 392 24.71 -23.30 25.02
C CYS A 392 25.43 -24.64 24.85
N PHE A 393 24.71 -25.70 24.51
CA PHE A 393 25.29 -27.02 24.26
C PHE A 393 26.24 -27.02 23.06
N ARG A 394 25.86 -26.37 21.96
CA ARG A 394 26.74 -26.16 20.80
C ARG A 394 28.02 -25.44 21.19
N TRP A 395 27.89 -24.35 21.96
CA TRP A 395 29.03 -23.55 22.40
C TRP A 395 29.97 -24.33 23.35
N ALA A 396 29.41 -25.06 24.32
CA ALA A 396 30.18 -25.79 25.32
C ALA A 396 30.83 -27.08 24.81
N PHE A 397 30.15 -27.84 23.94
CA PHE A 397 30.57 -29.18 23.53
C PHE A 397 30.95 -29.29 22.04
N GLY A 398 30.76 -28.24 21.25
CA GLY A 398 31.18 -28.18 19.84
C GLY A 398 30.42 -29.11 18.86
N ASN A 399 29.42 -29.88 19.33
CA ASN A 399 28.73 -30.87 18.51
C ASN A 399 27.63 -30.22 17.64
N SER A 400 28.04 -29.63 16.53
CA SER A 400 27.14 -28.89 15.62
C SER A 400 26.13 -29.79 14.90
N GLN A 401 26.48 -31.04 14.59
CA GLN A 401 25.61 -31.95 13.85
C GLN A 401 24.41 -32.42 14.69
N MET A 402 24.64 -32.78 15.96
CA MET A 402 23.53 -33.17 16.85
C MET A 402 22.59 -32.00 17.13
N VAL A 403 23.15 -30.80 17.36
CA VAL A 403 22.34 -29.59 17.58
C VAL A 403 21.53 -29.24 16.33
N PHE A 404 22.12 -29.38 15.14
CA PHE A 404 21.39 -29.21 13.88
C PHE A 404 20.24 -30.21 13.73
N ALA A 405 20.50 -31.51 13.94
CA ALA A 405 19.46 -32.55 13.87
C ALA A 405 18.32 -32.30 14.88
N TYR A 406 18.65 -31.93 16.12
CA TYR A 406 17.68 -31.53 17.14
C TYR A 406 16.83 -30.34 16.67
N SER A 407 17.47 -29.28 16.16
CA SER A 407 16.79 -28.06 15.72
C SER A 407 15.81 -28.34 14.57
N VAL A 408 16.23 -29.16 13.60
CA VAL A 408 15.37 -29.59 12.48
C VAL A 408 14.19 -30.41 12.99
N ALA A 409 14.43 -31.42 13.84
CA ALA A 409 13.37 -32.26 14.39
C ALA A 409 12.34 -31.43 15.17
N GLN A 410 12.81 -30.54 16.03
CA GLN A 410 11.95 -29.64 16.82
C GLN A 410 11.10 -28.74 15.92
N CYS A 411 11.68 -28.13 14.89
CA CYS A 411 10.96 -27.28 13.93
C CYS A 411 9.87 -28.07 13.20
N VAL A 412 10.19 -29.26 12.68
CA VAL A 412 9.22 -30.14 12.03
C VAL A 412 8.08 -30.51 12.98
N ILE A 413 8.39 -30.85 14.23
CA ILE A 413 7.37 -31.20 15.24
C ILE A 413 6.41 -30.02 15.46
N TRP A 414 6.92 -28.80 15.65
CA TRP A 414 6.06 -27.64 15.89
C TRP A 414 5.21 -27.26 14.67
N ILE A 415 5.77 -27.38 13.46
CA ILE A 415 5.02 -27.17 12.21
C ILE A 415 3.89 -28.20 12.08
N LEU A 416 4.19 -29.49 12.32
CA LEU A 416 3.19 -30.56 12.25
C LEU A 416 2.13 -30.40 13.34
N PHE A 417 2.51 -30.05 14.56
CA PHE A 417 1.58 -29.79 15.65
C PHE A 417 0.64 -28.62 15.30
N ARG A 418 1.21 -27.48 14.90
CA ARG A 418 0.43 -26.28 14.54
C ARG A 418 -0.51 -26.53 13.36
N THR A 419 -0.10 -27.31 12.37
CA THR A 419 -0.88 -27.53 11.15
C THR A 419 -1.93 -28.63 11.35
N LEU A 420 -1.51 -29.80 11.84
CA LEU A 420 -2.38 -30.98 11.93
C LEU A 420 -3.22 -30.99 13.20
N VAL A 421 -2.62 -30.72 14.36
CA VAL A 421 -3.32 -30.80 15.65
C VAL A 421 -4.28 -29.62 15.80
N LEU A 422 -3.83 -28.38 15.60
CA LEU A 422 -4.74 -27.23 15.69
C LEU A 422 -5.81 -27.26 14.59
N GLY A 423 -5.46 -27.69 13.37
CA GLY A 423 -6.44 -27.87 12.30
C GLY A 423 -7.51 -28.92 12.65
N PHE A 424 -7.13 -30.04 13.27
CA PHE A 424 -8.06 -31.04 13.77
C PHE A 424 -8.95 -30.49 14.91
N LEU A 425 -8.35 -29.77 15.86
CA LEU A 425 -9.07 -29.13 16.97
C LEU A 425 -10.09 -28.11 16.46
N LEU A 426 -9.72 -27.25 15.51
CA LEU A 426 -10.64 -26.31 14.86
C LEU A 426 -11.77 -27.03 14.13
N ARG A 427 -11.47 -28.12 13.41
CA ARG A 427 -12.52 -28.93 12.76
C ARG A 427 -13.50 -29.51 13.78
N LYS A 428 -13.01 -30.05 14.89
CA LYS A 428 -13.86 -30.58 15.97
C LYS A 428 -14.61 -29.47 16.71
N GLN A 429 -14.01 -28.30 16.85
CA GLN A 429 -14.65 -27.12 17.40
C GLN A 429 -15.81 -26.66 16.50
N SER A 430 -15.59 -26.49 15.20
CA SER A 430 -16.64 -26.11 14.25
C SER A 430 -17.81 -27.10 14.21
N THR A 431 -17.52 -28.41 14.18
CA THR A 431 -18.55 -29.45 13.99
C THR A 431 -19.27 -29.85 15.28
N SER A 432 -18.58 -29.84 16.41
CA SER A 432 -19.09 -30.41 17.66
C SER A 432 -18.86 -29.52 18.89
N GLN A 433 -18.31 -28.32 18.71
CA GLN A 433 -17.96 -27.38 19.78
C GLN A 433 -17.14 -28.06 20.90
N LEU A 434 -16.20 -28.93 20.50
CA LEU A 434 -15.48 -29.84 21.40
C LEU A 434 -14.84 -29.10 22.59
N ILE A 435 -14.09 -28.03 22.32
CA ILE A 435 -13.33 -27.29 23.35
C ILE A 435 -14.32 -26.56 24.26
N THR A 436 -15.26 -25.81 23.69
CA THR A 436 -16.29 -25.08 24.44
C THR A 436 -17.11 -26.02 25.33
N ARG A 437 -17.61 -27.14 24.78
CA ARG A 437 -18.37 -28.14 25.55
C ARG A 437 -17.53 -28.79 26.63
N TRP A 438 -16.24 -29.01 26.39
CA TRP A 438 -15.36 -29.56 27.41
C TRP A 438 -15.23 -28.61 28.60
N TYR A 439 -15.01 -27.31 28.38
CA TYR A 439 -14.96 -26.32 29.47
C TYR A 439 -16.29 -26.20 30.20
N ILE A 440 -17.41 -26.06 29.47
CA ILE A 440 -18.76 -25.98 30.07
C ILE A 440 -19.06 -27.21 30.92
N LYS A 441 -18.71 -28.42 30.45
CA LYS A 441 -18.92 -29.66 31.20
C LYS A 441 -18.16 -29.68 32.54
N HIS A 442 -17.03 -28.99 32.63
CA HIS A 442 -16.20 -28.93 33.84
C HIS A 442 -16.42 -27.66 34.67
N GLY A 443 -17.50 -26.91 34.41
CA GLY A 443 -17.88 -25.74 35.19
C GLY A 443 -17.20 -24.44 34.75
N GLY A 444 -16.47 -24.44 33.64
CA GLY A 444 -15.98 -23.22 32.99
C GLY A 444 -17.00 -22.63 32.03
N ASP A 445 -16.58 -21.61 31.28
CA ASP A 445 -17.41 -20.96 30.26
C ASP A 445 -16.75 -20.97 28.88
N GLY A 446 -17.45 -20.40 27.89
CA GLY A 446 -16.89 -20.25 26.54
C GLY A 446 -15.67 -19.32 26.51
N GLU A 447 -15.64 -18.29 27.36
CA GLU A 447 -14.57 -17.28 27.37
C GLU A 447 -13.24 -17.90 27.83
N GLU A 448 -13.26 -18.73 28.87
CA GLU A 448 -12.14 -19.53 29.33
C GLU A 448 -11.66 -20.50 28.26
N ALA A 449 -12.58 -21.17 27.55
CA ALA A 449 -12.25 -22.04 26.43
C ALA A 449 -11.49 -21.29 25.31
N PHE A 450 -11.96 -20.10 24.94
CA PHE A 450 -11.31 -19.28 23.93
C PHE A 450 -9.98 -18.69 24.44
N SER A 451 -9.90 -18.30 25.70
CA SER A 451 -8.66 -17.81 26.32
C SER A 451 -7.55 -18.86 26.27
N SER A 452 -7.87 -20.10 26.67
CA SER A 452 -6.95 -21.23 26.58
C SER A 452 -6.56 -21.57 25.14
N TRP A 453 -7.50 -21.46 24.19
CA TRP A 453 -7.20 -21.61 22.76
C TRP A 453 -6.17 -20.59 22.27
N ARG A 454 -6.34 -19.31 22.62
CA ARG A 454 -5.38 -18.23 22.28
C ARG A 454 -4.00 -18.53 22.84
N ALA A 455 -3.90 -18.98 24.10
CA ALA A 455 -2.63 -19.35 24.72
C ALA A 455 -1.93 -20.50 23.96
N VAL A 456 -2.66 -21.55 23.59
CA VAL A 456 -2.12 -22.67 22.79
C VAL A 456 -1.68 -22.21 21.40
N TYR A 457 -2.51 -21.40 20.72
CA TYR A 457 -2.21 -20.88 19.40
C TYR A 457 -0.94 -20.01 19.40
N ASN A 458 -0.81 -19.12 20.39
CA ASN A 458 0.39 -18.29 20.57
C ASN A 458 1.64 -19.13 20.85
N THR A 459 1.53 -20.09 21.77
CA THR A 459 2.63 -20.98 22.12
C THR A 459 3.17 -21.69 20.87
N THR A 460 2.30 -22.32 20.10
CA THR A 460 2.72 -23.05 18.88
C THR A 460 3.31 -22.11 17.82
N THR A 461 2.82 -20.88 17.73
CA THR A 461 3.33 -19.87 16.79
C THR A 461 4.73 -19.40 17.19
N ILE A 462 4.93 -19.03 18.47
CA ILE A 462 6.24 -18.61 19.01
C ILE A 462 7.25 -19.74 18.91
N MET A 463 6.84 -20.97 19.23
CA MET A 463 7.72 -22.14 19.13
C MET A 463 8.11 -22.48 17.69
N THR A 464 7.21 -22.27 16.72
CA THR A 464 7.52 -22.41 15.29
C THR A 464 8.58 -21.38 14.87
N TYR A 465 8.41 -20.10 15.24
CA TYR A 465 9.40 -19.07 14.93
C TYR A 465 10.73 -19.28 15.66
N GLY A 466 10.69 -19.64 16.95
CA GLY A 466 11.88 -19.90 17.76
C GLY A 466 12.69 -21.08 17.24
N SER A 467 12.05 -22.19 16.89
CA SER A 467 12.73 -23.36 16.32
C SER A 467 13.28 -23.12 14.92
N PHE A 468 12.57 -22.36 14.07
CA PHE A 468 13.09 -21.94 12.77
C PHE A 468 14.29 -20.98 12.90
N GLY A 469 14.20 -20.03 13.84
CA GLY A 469 15.30 -19.12 14.18
C GLY A 469 16.52 -19.87 14.71
N LEU A 470 16.32 -20.91 15.52
CA LEU A 470 17.40 -21.78 15.99
C LEU A 470 18.12 -22.46 14.82
N ILE A 471 17.39 -23.01 13.84
CA ILE A 471 18.00 -23.58 12.64
C ILE A 471 18.86 -22.53 11.94
N ALA A 472 18.31 -21.33 11.70
CA ALA A 472 19.03 -20.26 11.03
C ALA A 472 20.34 -19.92 11.76
N LEU A 473 20.31 -19.76 13.08
CA LEU A 473 21.49 -19.47 13.91
C LEU A 473 22.53 -20.61 13.89
N VAL A 474 22.06 -21.86 13.92
CA VAL A 474 22.92 -23.05 13.90
C VAL A 474 23.58 -23.21 12.52
N THR A 475 22.86 -22.96 11.43
CA THR A 475 23.41 -23.06 10.07
C THR A 475 24.17 -21.82 9.62
N TYR A 476 24.05 -20.72 10.36
CA TYR A 476 24.70 -19.48 9.99
C TYR A 476 26.22 -19.61 10.12
N HIS A 477 26.92 -19.35 9.02
CA HIS A 477 28.36 -19.32 8.97
C HIS A 477 28.81 -18.09 8.18
N TRP A 478 29.69 -17.28 8.78
CA TRP A 478 30.29 -16.13 8.12
C TRP A 478 31.17 -16.54 6.93
N GLY A 479 31.89 -17.67 7.06
CA GLY A 479 32.61 -18.34 5.97
C GLY A 479 33.66 -17.48 5.24
N ASN A 480 34.10 -17.97 4.08
CA ASN A 480 34.95 -17.25 3.11
C ASN A 480 34.13 -16.60 1.99
N ALA A 481 32.86 -16.27 2.25
CA ALA A 481 32.00 -15.70 1.22
C ALA A 481 32.56 -14.34 0.76
N ASP A 482 32.50 -14.09 -0.57
CA ASP A 482 32.79 -12.75 -1.09
C ASP A 482 31.94 -11.71 -0.37
N PHE A 483 32.54 -10.58 0.00
CA PHE A 483 31.88 -9.54 0.77
C PHE A 483 30.61 -9.04 0.07
N GLY A 484 30.61 -8.93 -1.26
CA GLY A 484 29.43 -8.54 -2.04
C GLY A 484 28.27 -9.51 -1.87
N ASN A 485 28.52 -10.81 -2.03
CA ASN A 485 27.52 -11.87 -1.85
C ASN A 485 27.01 -11.91 -0.40
N LEU A 486 27.92 -11.76 0.57
CA LEU A 486 27.57 -11.73 1.99
C LEU A 486 26.57 -10.60 2.28
N VAL A 487 26.86 -9.37 1.87
CA VAL A 487 25.97 -8.23 2.11
C VAL A 487 24.64 -8.41 1.35
N LEU A 488 24.65 -8.96 0.13
CA LEU A 488 23.42 -9.30 -0.61
C LEU A 488 22.54 -10.27 0.18
N PHE A 489 23.08 -11.39 0.65
CA PHE A 489 22.30 -12.41 1.36
C PHE A 489 21.73 -11.89 2.68
N HIS A 490 22.50 -11.09 3.42
CA HIS A 490 21.98 -10.43 4.63
C HIS A 490 20.87 -9.45 4.29
N THR A 491 21.05 -8.64 3.24
CA THR A 491 20.03 -7.67 2.81
C THR A 491 18.74 -8.39 2.42
N LEU A 492 18.81 -9.42 1.58
CA LEU A 492 17.64 -10.20 1.17
C LEU A 492 16.98 -10.92 2.36
N GLY A 493 17.77 -11.54 3.24
CA GLY A 493 17.26 -12.20 4.44
C GLY A 493 16.53 -11.23 5.37
N LEU A 494 17.11 -10.07 5.65
CA LEU A 494 16.48 -9.02 6.46
C LEU A 494 15.22 -8.46 5.81
N LEU A 495 15.22 -8.24 4.50
CA LEU A 495 14.05 -7.79 3.76
C LEU A 495 12.91 -8.82 3.80
N LEU A 496 13.21 -10.12 3.68
CA LEU A 496 12.21 -11.19 3.78
C LEU A 496 11.62 -11.28 5.20
N ILE A 497 12.46 -11.13 6.23
CA ILE A 497 11.98 -11.07 7.62
C ILE A 497 11.09 -9.84 7.82
N ALA A 498 11.53 -8.66 7.36
CA ALA A 498 10.75 -7.43 7.47
C ALA A 498 9.41 -7.53 6.71
N PHE A 499 9.42 -8.11 5.51
CA PHE A 499 8.21 -8.36 4.73
C PHE A 499 7.25 -9.31 5.45
N HIS A 500 7.76 -10.39 6.05
CA HIS A 500 6.95 -11.32 6.83
C HIS A 500 6.31 -10.65 8.05
N VAL A 501 7.08 -9.84 8.79
CA VAL A 501 6.57 -9.06 9.94
C VAL A 501 5.51 -8.08 9.49
N TRP A 502 5.75 -7.33 8.41
CA TRP A 502 4.78 -6.39 7.85
C TRP A 502 3.49 -7.10 7.41
N SER A 503 3.60 -8.18 6.63
CA SER A 503 2.44 -8.97 6.19
C SER A 503 1.63 -9.51 7.36
N SER A 504 2.31 -10.07 8.37
CA SER A 504 1.65 -10.60 9.58
C SER A 504 0.92 -9.49 10.35
N ARG A 505 1.54 -8.31 10.46
CA ARG A 505 0.93 -7.15 11.11
C ARG A 505 -0.28 -6.63 10.35
N SER A 506 -0.22 -6.50 9.02
CA SER A 506 -1.35 -6.06 8.20
C SER A 506 -2.53 -7.02 8.28
N VAL A 507 -2.27 -8.34 8.30
CA VAL A 507 -3.32 -9.36 8.51
C VAL A 507 -3.95 -9.20 9.88
N TYR A 508 -3.15 -9.01 10.93
CA TYR A 508 -3.64 -8.80 12.28
C TYR A 508 -4.46 -7.51 12.42
N GLU A 509 -4.02 -6.39 11.85
CA GLU A 509 -4.75 -5.11 11.87
C GLU A 509 -6.10 -5.22 11.14
N THR A 510 -6.18 -6.03 10.08
CA THR A 510 -7.42 -6.26 9.32
C THR A 510 -8.38 -7.19 10.06
N LEU A 511 -7.88 -8.27 10.66
CA LEU A 511 -8.71 -9.30 11.32
C LEU A 511 -9.11 -8.91 12.76
N GLY A 512 -8.31 -8.06 13.41
CA GLY A 512 -8.37 -7.80 14.84
C GLY A 512 -8.05 -9.05 15.69
N ASP A 513 -8.09 -8.89 17.02
CA ASP A 513 -7.82 -9.98 17.97
C ASP A 513 -8.73 -11.18 17.74
N PHE A 514 -10.02 -10.94 17.53
CA PHE A 514 -11.01 -11.99 17.38
C PHE A 514 -10.74 -12.85 16.14
N GLY A 515 -10.50 -12.23 14.98
CA GLY A 515 -10.25 -12.94 13.73
C GLY A 515 -8.87 -13.62 13.69
N TRP A 516 -7.84 -12.99 14.26
CA TRP A 516 -6.48 -13.54 14.30
C TRP A 516 -6.42 -14.92 14.98
N PHE A 517 -7.22 -15.13 16.02
CA PHE A 517 -7.28 -16.38 16.77
C PHE A 517 -8.41 -17.32 16.33
N TYR A 518 -9.03 -17.12 15.16
CA TYR A 518 -10.17 -17.93 14.68
C TYR A 518 -11.36 -17.92 15.64
N GLY A 519 -11.68 -16.77 16.23
CA GLY A 519 -12.80 -16.61 17.17
C GLY A 519 -14.16 -16.96 16.57
N ASP A 520 -14.32 -16.89 15.25
CA ASP A 520 -15.51 -17.30 14.52
C ASP A 520 -15.89 -18.78 14.78
N PHE A 521 -14.91 -19.65 15.06
CA PHE A 521 -15.15 -21.05 15.44
C PHE A 521 -15.78 -21.20 16.84
N PHE A 522 -15.67 -20.18 17.68
CA PHE A 522 -16.20 -20.13 19.05
C PHE A 522 -17.46 -19.23 19.16
N ALA A 523 -17.78 -18.46 18.11
CA ALA A 523 -18.81 -17.42 18.07
C ALA A 523 -20.28 -17.90 18.09
N GLN A 524 -20.55 -19.19 18.32
CA GLN A 524 -21.93 -19.69 18.39
C GLN A 524 -22.58 -19.42 19.76
N ASP A 525 -21.79 -18.99 20.75
CA ASP A 525 -22.26 -18.62 22.08
C ASP A 525 -22.68 -17.13 22.14
N SER A 526 -23.84 -16.84 22.72
CA SER A 526 -24.45 -15.49 22.68
C SER A 526 -23.60 -14.43 23.40
N SER A 527 -22.78 -14.87 24.36
CA SER A 527 -21.80 -14.05 25.09
C SER A 527 -20.62 -13.61 24.21
N MET A 528 -20.14 -14.47 23.31
CA MET A 528 -19.01 -14.16 22.43
C MET A 528 -19.39 -13.30 21.21
N LEU A 529 -20.65 -13.34 20.80
CA LEU A 529 -21.17 -12.49 19.73
C LEU A 529 -21.12 -10.99 20.08
N SER A 530 -20.98 -10.65 21.37
CA SER A 530 -20.73 -9.29 21.85
C SER A 530 -19.26 -8.83 21.69
N LEU A 531 -18.32 -9.77 21.46
CA LEU A 531 -16.90 -9.52 21.25
C LEU A 531 -16.55 -9.36 19.76
N ALA A 532 -17.44 -9.80 18.88
CA ALA A 532 -17.35 -9.46 17.48
C ALA A 532 -17.60 -7.95 17.30
N PRO A 533 -16.78 -7.23 16.52
CA PRO A 533 -17.14 -5.88 16.09
C PRO A 533 -18.58 -5.87 15.56
N GLN A 534 -19.41 -4.90 15.97
CA GLN A 534 -20.82 -4.81 15.53
C GLN A 534 -20.97 -4.77 13.99
N ASP A 535 -19.86 -4.47 13.32
CA ASP A 535 -19.68 -4.47 11.87
C ASP A 535 -18.92 -5.72 11.39
N ILE A 536 -19.43 -6.95 11.59
CA ILE A 536 -19.03 -8.09 10.73
C ILE A 536 -19.63 -7.91 9.33
N LYS A 537 -19.28 -6.80 8.67
CA LYS A 537 -18.83 -6.87 7.31
C LYS A 537 -17.32 -6.77 7.44
N LEU A 538 -16.58 -7.72 6.90
CA LEU A 538 -15.18 -7.49 6.57
C LEU A 538 -15.16 -6.25 5.66
N TYR A 539 -15.08 -5.07 6.25
CA TYR A 539 -14.82 -3.85 5.53
C TYR A 539 -13.36 -4.00 5.15
N TYR A 540 -13.15 -4.35 3.89
CA TYR A 540 -11.86 -4.25 3.26
C TYR A 540 -11.53 -2.76 3.25
N THR A 541 -10.93 -2.25 4.33
CA THR A 541 -10.54 -0.86 4.44
C THR A 541 -9.24 -0.68 3.69
N GLY A 542 -9.37 -0.23 2.46
CA GLY A 542 -8.30 0.28 1.64
C GLY A 542 -8.95 0.98 0.46
N ILE A 543 -8.42 2.14 0.08
CA ILE A 543 -8.94 2.98 -1.00
C ILE A 543 -9.00 2.26 -2.36
N TYR A 544 -8.39 1.09 -2.46
CA TYR A 544 -8.29 0.27 -3.66
C TYR A 544 -9.06 -1.06 -3.59
N ARG A 545 -10.18 -1.12 -2.85
CA ARG A 545 -11.26 -2.08 -3.12
C ARG A 545 -12.64 -1.48 -2.88
#